data_AF-A0A962GUS3-F1
#
_entry.id   AF-A0A962GUS3-F1
#
_cell.length_a   1.000
_cell.length_b   1.000
_cell.length_c   1.000
_cell.angle_alpha   90.00
_cell.angle_beta   90.00
_cell.angle_gamma   90.00
#
_symmetry.space_group_name_H-M   'P 1'
#
loop_
_entity.id
_entity.type
_entity.pdbx_description
1 polymer ?
#
loop_
_entity_poly.entity_id
_entity_poly.type
_entity_poly.pdbx_seq_one_letter_code
_entity_poly.pdbx_strand_id
1 'polypeptide(L)'
;MNDKRFIDGERIDGTINGTNLASMDWSDFEHLIRELFEKEFATNGSEIKITQASRDGGVDAIMFDPDPIRGGKYVIQAKRYTNVVGVSAVRDLYGTLMNEGAVKGILVTTANYGADSYEFAKDKPITLINGSNLLYMLEKHGYKAKIDIKEAKNTLKD
;
A
#
# COMPACT_ATOMS: atom_id res chain seq x y z
N MET A 1 28.48 -5.42 -9.20
CA MET A 1 27.26 -5.24 -10.01
C MET A 1 26.40 -4.23 -9.28
N ASN A 2 26.42 -2.96 -9.69
CA ASN A 2 25.54 -1.92 -9.13
C ASN A 2 24.20 -1.98 -9.85
N ASP A 3 23.25 -2.68 -9.26
CA ASP A 3 21.86 -2.69 -9.70
C ASP A 3 21.16 -1.46 -9.12
N LYS A 4 20.75 -0.52 -9.99
CA LYS A 4 20.10 0.75 -9.63
C LYS A 4 18.69 0.58 -9.02
N ARG A 5 18.26 -0.65 -8.75
CA ARG A 5 16.97 -0.99 -8.14
C ARG A 5 17.02 -1.15 -6.62
N PHE A 6 18.20 -1.11 -6.02
CA PHE A 6 18.36 -1.04 -4.56
C PHE A 6 18.41 0.44 -4.18
N ILE A 7 17.29 0.95 -3.68
CA ILE A 7 17.23 2.27 -3.07
C ILE A 7 17.45 2.01 -1.58
N ASP A 8 18.54 2.53 -1.00
CA ASP A 8 18.66 2.64 0.45
C ASP A 8 17.46 3.46 0.92
N GLY A 9 16.55 2.85 1.66
CA GLY A 9 15.33 3.49 2.12
C GLY A 9 15.68 4.70 2.98
N GLU A 10 15.42 5.91 2.48
CA GLU A 10 15.36 7.08 3.35
C GLU A 10 14.22 6.84 4.36
N ARG A 11 14.58 6.56 5.61
CA ARG A 11 13.62 6.35 6.70
C ARG A 11 12.81 7.62 6.89
N ILE A 12 11.48 7.52 6.83
CA ILE A 12 10.59 8.64 7.16
C ILE A 12 10.40 8.68 8.69
N ASP A 13 11.49 8.63 9.45
CA ASP A 13 11.42 8.67 10.91
C ASP A 13 11.35 10.14 11.38
N GLY A 14 10.20 10.55 11.90
CA GLY A 14 9.99 11.84 12.60
C GLY A 14 9.08 12.85 11.90
N THR A 15 8.86 12.75 10.59
CA THR A 15 8.21 13.80 9.78
C THR A 15 6.70 13.57 9.50
N ILE A 16 6.13 12.43 9.90
CA ILE A 16 4.72 12.08 9.58
C ILE A 16 3.73 12.52 10.67
N ASN A 17 4.21 13.00 11.81
CA ASN A 17 3.34 13.40 12.92
C ASN A 17 2.42 14.57 12.53
N GLY A 18 1.12 14.30 12.45
CA GLY A 18 0.10 15.27 12.05
C GLY A 18 -0.07 15.44 10.54
N THR A 19 0.70 14.72 9.72
CA THR A 19 0.65 14.81 8.25
C THR A 19 -0.66 14.24 7.71
N ASN A 20 -1.30 14.98 6.80
CA ASN A 20 -2.47 14.50 6.08
C ASN A 20 -2.05 13.62 4.90
N LEU A 21 -2.23 12.31 5.01
CA LEU A 21 -1.80 11.36 3.97
C LEU A 21 -2.56 11.57 2.65
N ALA A 22 -3.78 12.10 2.70
CA ALA A 22 -4.57 12.32 1.49
C ALA A 22 -4.05 13.48 0.62
N SER A 23 -3.19 14.35 1.16
CA SER A 23 -2.61 15.51 0.46
C SER A 23 -1.08 15.57 0.47
N MET A 24 -0.39 14.58 1.07
CA MET A 24 1.08 14.46 0.98
C MET A 24 1.51 14.12 -0.45
N ASP A 25 2.78 14.31 -0.81
CA ASP A 25 3.29 13.95 -2.14
C ASP A 25 3.09 12.46 -2.49
N TRP A 26 2.95 12.16 -3.78
CA TRP A 26 2.67 10.78 -4.22
C TRP A 26 3.88 9.87 -3.99
N SER A 27 5.09 10.35 -4.27
CA SER A 27 6.32 9.61 -4.00
C SER A 27 6.45 9.36 -2.50
N ASP A 28 6.25 10.37 -1.67
CA ASP A 28 6.34 10.20 -0.20
C ASP A 28 5.31 9.19 0.32
N PHE A 29 4.10 9.19 -0.25
CA PHE A 29 3.08 8.21 0.11
C PHE A 29 3.49 6.78 -0.30
N GLU A 30 4.01 6.58 -1.51
CA GLU A 30 4.54 5.28 -1.95
C GLU A 30 5.66 4.78 -1.03
N HIS A 31 6.60 5.65 -0.66
CA HIS A 31 7.70 5.33 0.26
C HIS A 31 7.17 4.95 1.64
N LEU A 32 6.21 5.71 2.18
CA LEU A 32 5.56 5.39 3.46
C LEU A 32 4.88 4.02 3.43
N ILE A 33 4.15 3.69 2.36
CA ILE A 33 3.53 2.37 2.22
C ILE A 33 4.60 1.27 2.19
N ARG A 34 5.70 1.44 1.45
CA ARG A 34 6.79 0.46 1.44
C ARG A 34 7.36 0.24 2.84
N GLU A 35 7.74 1.31 3.53
CA GLU A 35 8.31 1.24 4.88
C GLU A 35 7.33 0.59 5.87
N LEU A 36 6.04 0.93 5.81
CA LEU A 36 5.00 0.33 6.65
C LEU A 36 4.90 -1.18 6.44
N PHE A 37 4.91 -1.65 5.20
CA PHE A 37 4.82 -3.07 4.89
C PHE A 37 6.11 -3.82 5.22
N GLU A 38 7.27 -3.21 5.02
CA GLU A 38 8.55 -3.72 5.55
C GLU A 38 8.44 -3.97 7.07
N LYS A 39 7.98 -2.98 7.84
CA LYS A 39 7.83 -3.11 9.29
C LYS A 39 6.78 -4.15 9.70
N GLU A 40 5.64 -4.20 9.01
CA GLU A 40 4.55 -5.13 9.31
C GLU A 40 4.95 -6.60 9.10
N PHE A 41 5.79 -6.88 8.11
CA PHE A 41 6.22 -8.25 7.81
C PHE A 41 7.56 -8.60 8.49
N ALA A 42 8.40 -7.61 8.82
CA ALA A 42 9.72 -7.85 9.43
C ALA A 42 9.61 -8.43 10.84
N THR A 43 8.46 -8.25 11.52
CA THR A 43 8.19 -8.87 12.82
C THR A 43 8.24 -10.40 12.79
N ASN A 44 8.21 -11.02 11.60
CA ASN A 44 8.32 -12.46 11.43
C ASN A 44 9.76 -12.95 11.16
N GLY A 45 10.78 -12.10 11.35
CA GLY A 45 12.20 -12.48 11.21
C GLY A 45 12.64 -12.80 9.78
N SER A 46 11.83 -12.39 8.80
CA SER A 46 11.98 -12.70 7.39
C SER A 46 12.68 -11.57 6.65
N GLU A 47 13.62 -11.90 5.74
CA GLU A 47 14.22 -10.93 4.83
C GLU A 47 13.21 -10.59 3.72
N ILE A 48 12.63 -9.40 3.81
CA ILE A 48 11.62 -8.91 2.90
C ILE A 48 12.32 -8.20 1.77
N LYS A 49 12.20 -8.73 0.56
CA LYS A 49 12.64 -8.02 -0.64
C LYS A 49 11.48 -7.17 -1.16
N ILE A 50 11.50 -5.88 -0.85
CA ILE A 50 10.64 -4.90 -1.53
C ILE A 50 11.33 -4.44 -2.81
N THR A 51 10.62 -4.55 -3.93
CA THR A 51 11.08 -3.95 -5.20
C THR A 51 10.14 -2.85 -5.64
N GLN A 52 10.69 -1.75 -6.16
CA GLN A 52 9.91 -0.77 -6.89
C GLN A 52 9.30 -1.44 -8.12
N ALA A 53 7.98 -1.42 -8.20
CA ALA A 53 7.27 -2.08 -9.28
C ALA A 53 7.03 -1.13 -10.47
N SER A 54 6.74 -1.74 -11.62
CA SER A 54 6.77 -1.06 -12.92
C SER A 54 5.55 -0.17 -13.14
N ARG A 55 5.71 0.85 -13.99
CA ARG A 55 4.63 1.77 -14.39
C ARG A 55 3.48 1.09 -15.16
N ASP A 56 3.68 -0.12 -15.68
CA ASP A 56 2.77 -0.73 -16.66
C ASP A 56 1.65 -1.58 -16.05
N GLY A 57 1.60 -1.73 -14.72
CA GLY A 57 0.55 -2.50 -14.02
C GLY A 57 -0.03 -1.84 -12.77
N GLY A 58 0.41 -0.61 -12.45
CA GLY A 58 0.00 0.13 -11.26
C GLY A 58 0.37 -0.56 -9.94
N VAL A 59 1.41 -1.40 -9.94
CA VAL A 59 1.95 -2.01 -8.71
C VAL A 59 2.94 -1.03 -8.11
N ASP A 60 2.82 -0.78 -6.81
CA ASP A 60 3.69 0.17 -6.12
C ASP A 60 4.80 -0.54 -5.35
N ALA A 61 4.54 -1.78 -4.91
CA ALA A 61 5.52 -2.66 -4.31
C ALA A 61 5.23 -4.15 -4.57
N ILE A 62 6.29 -4.93 -4.75
CA ILE A 62 6.25 -6.39 -4.67
C ILE A 62 7.04 -6.80 -3.45
N MET A 63 6.51 -7.75 -2.69
CA MET A 63 7.12 -8.30 -1.50
C MET A 63 7.19 -9.82 -1.60
N PHE A 64 8.22 -10.42 -1.00
CA PHE A 64 8.32 -11.87 -0.84
C PHE A 64 8.39 -12.23 0.65
N ASP A 65 7.43 -13.02 1.11
CA ASP A 65 7.43 -13.64 2.44
C ASP A 65 8.08 -15.03 2.32
N PRO A 66 9.22 -15.31 2.97
CA PRO A 66 9.94 -16.57 2.88
C PRO A 66 9.34 -17.69 3.73
N ASP A 67 8.25 -17.46 4.49
CA ASP A 67 7.60 -18.52 5.27
C ASP A 67 7.26 -19.72 4.35
N PRO A 68 7.74 -20.93 4.66
CA PRO A 68 7.63 -22.08 3.75
C PRO A 68 6.21 -22.65 3.65
N ILE A 69 5.29 -22.25 4.54
CA ILE A 69 3.92 -22.77 4.62
C ILE A 69 2.92 -21.72 4.12
N ARG A 70 3.13 -20.45 4.50
CA ARG A 70 2.18 -19.35 4.32
C ARG A 70 2.71 -18.24 3.41
N GLY A 71 4.01 -18.24 3.16
CA GLY A 71 4.70 -17.20 2.42
C GLY A 71 4.48 -17.28 0.92
N GLY A 72 5.21 -16.45 0.19
CA GLY A 72 5.11 -16.31 -1.25
C GLY A 72 5.19 -14.85 -1.70
N LYS A 73 4.87 -14.61 -2.97
CA LYS A 73 4.87 -13.27 -3.56
C LYS A 73 3.58 -12.52 -3.21
N TYR A 74 3.72 -11.30 -2.72
CA TYR A 74 2.63 -10.36 -2.47
C TYR A 74 2.75 -9.18 -3.42
N VAL A 75 1.61 -8.72 -3.94
CA VAL A 75 1.52 -7.52 -4.78
C VAL A 75 0.79 -6.45 -3.98
N ILE A 76 1.40 -5.27 -3.86
CA ILE A 76 0.85 -4.14 -3.11
C ILE A 76 0.63 -2.99 -4.08
N GLN A 77 -0.58 -2.46 -4.06
CA GLN A 77 -0.99 -1.26 -4.76
C GLN A 77 -1.58 -0.28 -3.76
N ALA A 78 -1.23 0.98 -3.90
CA ALA A 78 -1.64 2.11 -3.10
C ALA A 78 -2.43 3.09 -3.98
N LYS A 79 -3.43 3.75 -3.41
CA LYS A 79 -4.27 4.74 -4.09
C LYS A 79 -4.52 5.91 -3.13
N ARG A 80 -3.79 7.02 -3.32
CA ARG A 80 -3.98 8.27 -2.57
C ARG A 80 -5.19 9.03 -3.09
N TYR A 81 -6.38 8.49 -2.85
CA TYR A 81 -7.63 9.00 -3.39
C TYR A 81 -8.40 9.81 -2.36
N THR A 82 -9.19 10.76 -2.84
CA THR A 82 -10.14 11.56 -2.04
C THR A 82 -11.60 11.15 -2.27
N ASN A 83 -11.83 10.19 -3.16
CA ASN A 83 -13.14 9.63 -3.47
C ASN A 83 -13.13 8.12 -3.20
N VAL A 84 -14.32 7.55 -3.08
CA VAL A 84 -14.50 6.10 -2.88
C VAL A 84 -13.83 5.33 -4.02
N VAL A 85 -13.04 4.33 -3.67
CA VAL A 85 -12.38 3.43 -4.62
C VAL A 85 -13.41 2.41 -5.14
N GLY A 86 -13.66 2.47 -6.44
CA GLY A 86 -14.59 1.58 -7.13
C GLY A 86 -14.03 0.19 -7.40
N VAL A 87 -14.92 -0.72 -7.80
CA VAL A 87 -14.61 -2.13 -8.04
C VAL A 87 -13.60 -2.35 -9.17
N SER A 88 -13.46 -1.41 -10.11
CA SER A 88 -12.47 -1.48 -11.19
C SER A 88 -11.05 -1.62 -10.64
N ALA A 89 -10.66 -0.79 -9.67
CA ALA A 89 -9.31 -0.86 -9.08
C ALA A 89 -9.04 -2.22 -8.42
N VAL A 90 -10.06 -2.83 -7.81
CA VAL A 90 -9.94 -4.16 -7.20
C VAL A 90 -9.81 -5.26 -8.26
N ARG A 91 -10.55 -5.15 -9.37
CA ARG A 91 -10.45 -6.06 -10.52
C ARG A 91 -9.09 -5.97 -11.20
N ASP A 92 -8.58 -4.75 -11.36
CA ASP A 92 -7.25 -4.51 -11.95
C ASP A 92 -6.17 -5.15 -11.09
N LEU A 93 -6.19 -4.91 -9.76
CA LEU A 93 -5.28 -5.57 -8.83
C LEU A 93 -5.38 -7.10 -8.92
N TYR A 94 -6.59 -7.65 -9.04
CA TYR A 94 -6.77 -9.10 -9.17
C TYR A 94 -6.11 -9.65 -10.43
N GLY A 95 -6.26 -8.95 -11.57
CA GLY A 95 -5.56 -9.30 -12.81
C GLY A 95 -4.03 -9.28 -12.62
N THR A 96 -3.51 -8.25 -11.96
CA THR A 96 -2.07 -8.14 -11.69
C THR A 96 -1.57 -9.23 -10.74
N LEU A 97 -2.31 -9.53 -9.68
CA LEU A 97 -2.01 -10.63 -8.75
C LEU A 97 -1.88 -11.96 -9.52
N MET A 98 -2.83 -12.24 -10.41
CA MET A 98 -2.82 -13.46 -11.22
C MET A 98 -1.65 -13.49 -12.21
N ASN A 99 -1.37 -12.36 -12.88
CA ASN A 99 -0.25 -12.23 -13.82
C ASN A 99 1.11 -12.39 -13.14
N GLU A 100 1.26 -11.86 -11.93
CA GLU A 100 2.48 -11.97 -11.13
C GLU A 100 2.64 -13.35 -10.47
N GLY A 101 1.62 -14.22 -10.46
CA GLY A 101 1.62 -15.45 -9.68
C GLY A 101 1.73 -15.19 -8.18
N ALA A 102 1.15 -14.08 -7.71
CA ALA A 102 1.18 -13.69 -6.32
C ALA A 102 0.17 -14.49 -5.49
N VAL A 103 0.54 -14.84 -4.25
CA VAL A 103 -0.35 -15.54 -3.32
C VAL A 103 -1.36 -14.59 -2.69
N LYS A 104 -1.07 -13.28 -2.69
CA LYS A 104 -1.94 -12.25 -2.14
C LYS A 104 -1.75 -10.91 -2.85
N GLY A 105 -2.85 -10.20 -3.09
CA GLY A 105 -2.87 -8.80 -3.51
C GLY A 105 -3.38 -7.92 -2.38
N ILE A 106 -2.80 -6.74 -2.22
CA ILE A 106 -3.17 -5.78 -1.19
C ILE A 106 -3.42 -4.42 -1.84
N LEU A 107 -4.64 -3.90 -1.70
CA LEU A 107 -5.00 -2.57 -2.15
C LEU A 107 -5.10 -1.65 -0.93
N VAL A 108 -4.28 -0.61 -0.91
CA VAL A 108 -4.23 0.40 0.15
C VAL A 108 -4.82 1.69 -0.39
N THR A 109 -5.64 2.38 0.40
CA THR A 109 -6.14 3.71 0.03
C THR A 109 -6.25 4.63 1.22
N THR A 110 -6.12 5.93 0.97
CA THR A 110 -6.49 6.99 1.92
C THR A 110 -8.00 7.20 2.02
N ALA A 111 -8.79 6.62 1.11
CA ALA A 111 -10.24 6.73 1.08
C ALA A 111 -10.94 5.48 1.66
N ASN A 112 -12.18 5.24 1.23
CA ASN A 112 -12.93 4.02 1.49
C ASN A 112 -13.22 3.26 0.19
N TYR A 113 -13.64 2.01 0.30
CA TYR A 113 -14.09 1.19 -0.81
C TYR A 113 -15.62 1.18 -0.91
N GLY A 114 -16.15 1.01 -2.13
CA GLY A 114 -17.58 0.80 -2.35
C GLY A 114 -18.02 -0.63 -1.98
N ALA A 115 -19.32 -0.85 -1.81
CA ALA A 115 -19.87 -2.18 -1.50
C ALA A 115 -19.44 -3.24 -2.54
N ASP A 116 -19.51 -2.91 -3.83
CA ASP A 116 -19.10 -3.80 -4.92
C ASP A 116 -17.62 -4.18 -4.86
N SER A 117 -16.76 -3.30 -4.33
CA SER A 117 -15.34 -3.58 -4.14
C SER A 117 -15.14 -4.66 -3.07
N TYR A 118 -15.86 -4.56 -1.96
CA TYR A 118 -15.84 -5.58 -0.90
C TYR A 118 -16.43 -6.90 -1.37
N GLU A 119 -17.58 -6.87 -2.05
CA GLU A 119 -18.22 -8.07 -2.62
C GLU A 119 -17.32 -8.75 -3.65
N PHE A 120 -16.64 -7.98 -4.50
CA PHE A 120 -15.69 -8.56 -5.46
C PHE A 120 -14.47 -9.16 -4.76
N ALA A 121 -13.93 -8.51 -3.73
CA ALA A 121 -12.77 -9.03 -2.99
C ALA A 121 -13.10 -10.28 -2.17
N LYS A 122 -14.38 -10.49 -1.83
CA LYS A 122 -14.87 -11.68 -1.15
C LYS A 122 -14.41 -12.95 -1.88
N ASP A 123 -13.90 -13.88 -1.10
CA ASP A 123 -13.38 -15.19 -1.55
C ASP A 123 -12.18 -15.13 -2.52
N LYS A 124 -11.54 -13.96 -2.67
CA LYS A 124 -10.31 -13.80 -3.45
C LYS A 124 -9.11 -13.58 -2.54
N PRO A 125 -7.89 -13.88 -3.00
CA PRO A 125 -6.66 -13.55 -2.28
C PRO A 125 -6.35 -12.05 -2.29
N ILE A 126 -7.34 -11.20 -2.03
CA ILE A 126 -7.22 -9.74 -1.99
C ILE A 126 -7.48 -9.27 -0.56
N THR A 127 -6.67 -8.33 -0.08
CA THR A 127 -6.94 -7.56 1.14
C THR A 127 -7.17 -6.11 0.76
N LEU A 128 -8.26 -5.53 1.26
CA LEU A 128 -8.57 -4.11 1.10
C LEU A 128 -8.23 -3.40 2.41
N ILE A 129 -7.32 -2.43 2.33
CA ILE A 129 -6.91 -1.56 3.45
C ILE A 129 -7.43 -0.16 3.14
N ASN A 130 -8.49 0.25 3.85
CA ASN A 130 -9.03 1.60 3.73
C ASN A 130 -8.26 2.59 4.61
N GLY A 131 -8.62 3.87 4.57
CA GLY A 131 -7.93 4.91 5.32
C GLY A 131 -7.90 4.65 6.83
N SER A 132 -8.98 4.12 7.41
CA SER A 132 -9.02 3.77 8.83
C SER A 132 -8.09 2.60 9.16
N ASN A 133 -8.05 1.56 8.32
CA ASN A 133 -7.12 0.44 8.49
C ASN A 133 -5.66 0.90 8.36
N LEU A 134 -5.38 1.77 7.38
CA LEU A 134 -4.04 2.33 7.16
C LEU A 134 -3.57 3.14 8.38
N LEU A 135 -4.41 4.01 8.92
CA LEU A 135 -4.09 4.79 10.12
C LEU A 135 -3.81 3.88 11.33
N TYR A 136 -4.61 2.82 11.51
CA TYR A 136 -4.38 1.83 12.57
C TYR A 136 -3.02 1.12 12.42
N MET A 137 -2.68 0.69 11.20
CA MET A 137 -1.39 0.06 10.93
C MET A 137 -0.22 1.02 11.18
N LEU A 138 -0.35 2.27 10.77
CA LEU A 138 0.66 3.31 11.02
C LEU A 138 0.86 3.56 12.52
N GLU A 139 -0.24 3.69 13.27
CA GLU A 139 -0.19 3.90 14.73
C GLU A 139 0.48 2.72 15.45
N LYS A 140 0.20 1.48 15.03
CA LYS A 140 0.86 0.26 15.54
C LYS A 140 2.40 0.34 15.42
N HIS A 141 2.90 0.99 14.38
CA HIS A 141 4.34 1.19 14.13
C HIS A 141 4.88 2.55 14.60
N GLY A 142 4.10 3.29 15.40
CA GLY A 142 4.54 4.53 16.05
C GLY A 142 4.36 5.80 15.22
N TYR A 143 3.74 5.73 14.04
CA TYR A 143 3.45 6.89 13.21
C TYR A 143 2.11 7.52 13.58
N LYS A 144 2.06 8.84 13.78
CA LYS A 144 0.81 9.57 14.05
C LYS A 144 0.40 10.40 12.84
N ALA A 145 -0.16 9.76 11.82
CA ALA A 145 -0.70 10.45 10.65
C ALA A 145 -2.20 10.80 10.83
N LYS A 146 -2.73 11.66 9.96
CA LYS A 146 -4.17 11.88 9.81
C LYS A 146 -4.61 11.69 8.36
N ILE A 147 -5.91 11.48 8.17
CA ILE A 147 -6.55 11.53 6.86
C ILE A 147 -7.73 12.49 6.96
N ASP A 148 -7.62 13.64 6.31
CA ASP A 148 -8.73 14.58 6.12
C ASP A 148 -8.98 14.75 4.62
N ILE A 149 -10.03 14.10 4.14
CA ILE A 149 -10.43 14.13 2.73
C ILE A 149 -10.95 15.50 2.31
N LYS A 150 -11.59 16.25 3.23
CA LYS A 150 -12.13 17.58 2.91
C LYS A 150 -10.99 18.58 2.73
N GLU A 151 -10.04 18.57 3.67
CA GLU A 151 -8.80 19.36 3.59
C GLU A 151 -8.05 19.03 2.29
N ALA A 152 -7.81 17.74 2.01
CA ALA A 152 -7.09 17.33 0.80
C ALA A 152 -7.78 17.75 -0.50
N LYS A 153 -9.12 17.71 -0.56
CA LYS A 153 -9.88 18.17 -1.72
C LYS A 153 -9.77 19.67 -1.95
N ASN A 154 -9.49 20.46 -0.93
CA ASN A 154 -9.29 21.90 -1.09
C ASN A 154 -7.87 22.17 -1.56
N THR A 155 -6.86 21.55 -0.95
CA THR A 155 -5.46 21.73 -1.31
C THR A 155 -5.10 21.22 -2.70
N LEU A 156 -5.76 20.16 -3.20
CA LEU A 156 -5.50 19.59 -4.53
C LEU A 156 -6.27 20.27 -5.68
N LYS A 157 -7.10 21.28 -5.38
CA LYS A 157 -7.84 22.06 -6.39
C LYS A 157 -7.09 23.32 -6.85
N ASP A 158 -6.08 23.73 -6.09
CA ASP A 158 -5.18 24.84 -6.39
C ASP A 158 -3.96 24.33 -7.20
#